data_AF-A0A0Q7PUQ0-F1
#
_entry.id   AF-A0A0Q7PUQ0-F1
#
_cell.length_a   1.000
_cell.length_b   1.000
_cell.length_c   1.000
_cell.angle_alpha   90.00
_cell.angle_beta   90.00
_cell.angle_gamma   90.00
#
_symmetry.space_group_name_H-M   'P 1'
#
loop_
_entity.id
_entity.type
_entity.pdbx_description
1 polymer ?
#
loop_
_entity_poly.entity_id
_entity_poly.type
_entity_poly.pdbx_seq_one_letter_code
_entity_poly.pdbx_strand_id
1 'polypeptide(L)'
;MNRASTPVAIGVSAIVLVLGLLLGVKLVTAKADTTDDAAATCTDQTVARGETLSSNLVKVNVLNASQRSGLANRVSINLQRRGFLAGDVANSTSKVAGEGVTILDADKDDPIVHLVAIQFTDVSYVESDLPATDGVTVVVGDDYKALRKKSRTSFKTPSEVSVCVPQVTIEE
;
A
#
# COMPACT_ATOMS: atom_id res chain seq x y z
N MET A 1 38.66 0.10 -54.67
CA MET A 1 38.18 1.09 -53.69
C MET A 1 36.76 1.51 -54.05
N ASN A 2 35.76 0.97 -53.34
CA ASN A 2 34.35 1.19 -53.63
C ASN A 2 33.85 2.54 -53.10
N ARG A 3 34.08 3.63 -53.86
CA ARG A 3 33.60 4.98 -53.50
C ARG A 3 32.09 5.16 -53.69
N ALA A 4 31.44 4.27 -54.43
CA ALA A 4 29.99 4.30 -54.67
C ALA A 4 29.16 3.69 -53.52
N SER A 5 29.77 2.89 -52.64
CA SER A 5 29.07 2.24 -51.52
C SER A 5 28.74 3.20 -50.38
N THR A 6 29.53 4.26 -50.21
CA THR A 6 29.44 5.19 -49.08
C THR A 6 28.18 6.08 -49.11
N PRO A 7 27.81 6.75 -50.22
CA PRO A 7 26.59 7.55 -50.25
C PRO A 7 25.32 6.68 -50.17
N VAL A 8 25.35 5.47 -50.74
CA VAL A 8 24.24 4.51 -50.65
C VAL A 8 24.06 4.03 -49.21
N ALA A 9 25.14 3.68 -48.52
CA ALA A 9 25.09 3.27 -47.12
C ALA A 9 24.53 4.38 -46.21
N ILE A 10 24.96 5.63 -46.40
CA ILE A 10 24.44 6.77 -45.64
C ILE A 10 22.95 6.99 -45.91
N GLY A 11 22.51 6.89 -47.17
CA GLY A 11 21.10 7.01 -47.53
C GLY A 11 20.25 5.92 -46.87
N VAL A 12 20.70 4.66 -46.90
CA VAL A 12 20.00 3.55 -46.25
C VAL A 12 19.96 3.73 -44.73
N SER A 13 21.06 4.11 -44.09
CA SER A 13 21.08 4.38 -42.65
C SER A 13 20.16 5.53 -42.25
N ALA A 14 20.11 6.61 -43.03
CA ALA A 14 19.20 7.73 -42.78
C ALA A 14 17.72 7.30 -42.86
N ILE A 15 17.37 6.48 -43.84
CA ILE A 15 16.00 5.94 -43.98
C ILE A 15 15.63 5.07 -42.77
N VAL A 16 16.52 4.18 -42.33
CA VAL A 16 16.29 3.33 -41.16
C VAL A 16 16.12 4.17 -39.88
N LEU A 17 16.92 5.22 -39.70
CA LEU A 17 16.79 6.12 -38.55
C LEU A 17 15.48 6.91 -38.55
N VAL A 18 15.05 7.41 -39.72
CA VAL A 18 13.78 8.13 -39.84
C VAL A 18 12.60 7.21 -39.57
N LEU A 19 12.62 5.98 -40.11
CA LEU A 19 11.58 4.98 -39.83
C LEU A 19 11.55 4.59 -38.35
N GLY A 20 12.72 4.37 -37.74
CA GLY A 20 12.83 4.09 -36.31
C GLY A 20 12.30 5.23 -35.44
N LEU A 21 12.58 6.49 -35.80
CA LEU A 21 12.05 7.66 -35.10
C LEU A 21 10.53 7.74 -35.22
N LEU A 22 9.96 7.54 -36.41
CA LEU A 22 8.52 7.58 -36.63
C LEU A 22 7.80 6.46 -35.88
N LEU A 23 8.32 5.23 -35.95
CA LEU A 23 7.78 4.08 -35.22
C LEU A 23 7.92 4.27 -33.70
N GLY A 24 9.08 4.75 -33.23
CA GLY A 24 9.34 5.02 -31.83
C GLY A 24 8.42 6.09 -31.26
N VAL A 25 8.18 7.19 -31.99
CA VAL A 25 7.22 8.23 -31.57
C VAL A 25 5.80 7.65 -31.54
N LYS A 26 5.41 6.84 -32.52
CA LYS A 26 4.10 6.17 -32.51
C LYS A 26 3.94 5.23 -31.32
N LEU A 27 4.98 4.47 -30.97
CA LEU A 27 4.97 3.54 -29.83
C LEU A 27 4.98 4.26 -28.47
N VAL A 28 5.80 5.31 -28.30
CA VAL A 28 5.89 6.04 -27.02
C VAL A 28 4.66 6.91 -26.75
N THR A 29 3.97 7.34 -27.80
CA THR A 29 2.72 8.12 -27.71
C THR A 29 1.45 7.26 -27.79
N ALA A 30 1.59 5.96 -28.05
CA ALA A 30 0.46 5.06 -28.01
C ALA A 30 -0.09 5.05 -26.58
N LYS A 31 -1.42 5.09 -26.45
CA LYS A 31 -2.04 4.72 -25.17
C LYS A 31 -1.70 3.27 -24.91
N ALA A 32 -1.23 2.98 -23.69
CA ALA A 32 -1.19 1.61 -23.24
C ALA A 32 -2.62 1.05 -23.28
N ASP A 33 -2.78 -0.19 -23.74
CA ASP A 33 -3.98 -0.99 -23.47
C ASP A 33 -4.00 -1.32 -21.96
N THR A 34 -4.12 -0.30 -21.14
CA THR A 34 -4.62 -0.46 -19.78
C THR A 34 -6.12 -0.58 -19.96
N THR A 35 -6.63 -1.80 -19.90
CA THR A 35 -8.07 -2.02 -19.74
C THR A 35 -8.53 -1.08 -18.63
N ASP A 36 -9.38 -0.10 -18.97
CA ASP A 36 -9.95 0.87 -18.01
C ASP A 36 -10.82 0.16 -16.96
N ASP A 37 -11.06 -1.15 -17.12
CA ASP A 37 -11.40 -2.07 -16.05
C ASP A 37 -10.12 -2.64 -15.44
N ALA A 38 -9.45 -1.85 -14.59
CA ALA A 38 -8.70 -2.45 -13.51
C ALA A 38 -9.73 -3.25 -12.68
N ALA A 39 -9.92 -4.52 -13.05
CA ALA A 39 -10.82 -5.42 -12.32
C ALA A 39 -10.51 -5.26 -10.84
N ALA A 40 -11.55 -4.96 -10.04
CA ALA A 40 -11.38 -4.66 -8.62
C ALA A 40 -10.52 -5.76 -8.00
N THR A 41 -9.32 -5.40 -7.54
CA THR A 41 -8.35 -6.37 -6.99
C THR A 41 -8.82 -6.96 -5.67
N CYS A 42 -9.92 -6.42 -5.12
CA CYS A 42 -10.64 -6.93 -3.97
C CYS A 42 -12.13 -7.05 -4.30
N THR A 43 -12.80 -8.00 -3.64
CA THR A 43 -14.24 -7.94 -3.43
C THR A 43 -14.48 -7.49 -2.00
N ASP A 44 -15.38 -6.53 -1.83
CA ASP A 44 -15.86 -6.11 -0.51
C ASP A 44 -16.62 -7.28 0.13
N GLN A 45 -16.03 -7.85 1.17
CA GLN A 45 -16.69 -8.86 1.99
C GLN A 45 -17.18 -8.22 3.28
N THR A 46 -18.48 -8.36 3.51
CA THR A 46 -19.12 -7.92 4.74
C THR A 46 -18.90 -8.97 5.83
N VAL A 47 -18.07 -8.64 6.82
CA VAL A 47 -17.98 -9.39 8.07
C VAL A 47 -19.21 -9.04 8.90
N ALA A 48 -20.12 -10.01 9.04
CA ALA A 48 -21.36 -9.79 9.74
C ALA A 48 -21.14 -9.59 11.25
N ARG A 49 -22.09 -8.93 11.92
CA ARG A 49 -22.09 -8.83 13.38
C ARG A 49 -21.99 -10.22 14.02
N GLY A 50 -21.01 -10.43 14.90
CA GLY A 50 -20.77 -11.70 15.59
C GLY A 50 -19.87 -12.68 14.83
N GLU A 51 -19.51 -12.36 13.58
CA GLU A 51 -18.47 -13.05 12.82
C GLU A 51 -17.08 -12.65 13.32
N THR A 52 -16.08 -13.47 13.02
CA THR A 52 -14.72 -13.27 13.50
C THR A 52 -13.98 -12.33 12.54
N LEU A 53 -13.70 -11.10 12.97
CA LEU A 53 -12.72 -10.25 12.32
C LEU A 53 -11.32 -10.71 12.76
N SER A 54 -10.49 -11.06 11.79
CA SER A 54 -9.12 -11.51 12.00
C SER A 54 -8.13 -10.62 11.27
N SER A 55 -6.91 -10.53 11.80
CA SER A 55 -5.86 -9.65 11.30
C SER A 55 -5.51 -9.89 9.83
N ASN A 56 -5.68 -11.11 9.31
CA ASN A 56 -5.40 -11.48 7.92
C ASN A 56 -6.33 -10.84 6.90
N LEU A 57 -7.37 -10.14 7.37
CA LEU A 57 -8.25 -9.33 6.54
C LEU A 57 -7.89 -7.84 6.63
N VAL A 58 -7.01 -7.44 7.55
CA VAL A 58 -6.72 -6.04 7.85
C VAL A 58 -5.37 -5.63 7.27
N LYS A 59 -5.41 -4.71 6.31
CA LYS A 59 -4.24 -4.02 5.75
C LYS A 59 -3.83 -2.88 6.68
N VAL A 60 -2.53 -2.77 6.97
CA VAL A 60 -1.98 -1.70 7.83
C VAL A 60 -0.85 -0.97 7.10
N ASN A 61 -1.05 0.33 6.90
CA ASN A 61 -0.03 1.25 6.42
C ASN A 61 0.76 1.77 7.63
N VAL A 62 2.09 1.77 7.54
CA VAL A 62 2.97 2.19 8.63
C VAL A 62 3.86 3.33 8.17
N LEU A 63 3.65 4.49 8.77
CA LEU A 63 4.38 5.72 8.47
C LEU A 63 5.35 6.05 9.61
N ASN A 64 6.58 6.38 9.26
CA ASN A 64 7.61 6.76 10.22
C ASN A 64 7.65 8.28 10.43
N ALA A 65 7.27 8.75 11.61
CA ALA A 65 7.45 10.15 12.04
C ALA A 65 8.70 10.33 12.94
N SER A 66 9.45 9.26 13.20
CA SER A 66 10.63 9.26 14.06
C SER A 66 11.93 9.54 13.29
N GLN A 67 13.01 9.86 14.00
CA GLN A 67 14.35 9.96 13.42
C GLN A 67 15.01 8.59 13.20
N ARG A 68 14.36 7.50 13.62
CA ARG A 68 14.93 6.15 13.63
C ARG A 68 14.76 5.47 12.29
N SER A 69 15.87 5.26 11.57
CA SER A 69 15.85 4.59 10.27
C SER A 69 15.25 3.18 10.34
N GLY A 70 14.39 2.87 9.36
CA GLY A 70 13.74 1.58 9.21
C GLY A 70 12.71 1.24 10.30
N LEU A 71 12.28 2.21 11.11
CA LEU A 71 11.30 1.95 12.18
C LEU A 71 9.98 1.43 11.62
N ALA A 72 9.39 2.13 10.64
CA ALA A 72 8.14 1.70 10.02
C ALA A 72 8.23 0.29 9.43
N ASN A 73 9.33 -0.04 8.74
CA ASN A 73 9.52 -1.39 8.19
C ASN A 73 9.56 -2.47 9.28
N ARG A 74 10.29 -2.23 10.38
CA ARG A 74 10.31 -3.17 11.52
C ARG A 74 8.93 -3.34 12.15
N VAL A 75 8.17 -2.27 12.29
CA VAL A 75 6.80 -2.32 12.82
C VAL A 75 5.88 -3.09 11.87
N SER A 76 5.94 -2.82 10.57
CA SER A 76 5.19 -3.57 9.55
C SER A 76 5.48 -5.06 9.61
N ILE A 77 6.77 -5.47 9.65
CA ILE A 77 7.15 -6.89 9.81
C ILE A 77 6.59 -7.48 11.12
N ASN A 78 6.60 -6.73 12.22
CA ASN A 78 6.06 -7.21 13.49
C ASN A 78 4.54 -7.43 13.44
N LEU A 79 3.81 -6.59 12.71
CA LEU A 79 2.37 -6.73 12.48
C LEU A 79 2.08 -7.89 11.51
N GLN A 80 2.85 -8.04 10.45
CA GLN A 80 2.73 -9.17 9.52
C GLN A 80 2.93 -10.52 10.23
N ARG A 81 3.88 -10.59 11.18
CA ARG A 81 4.06 -11.78 12.03
C ARG A 81 2.85 -12.09 12.93
N ARG A 82 1.96 -11.13 13.13
CA ARG A 82 0.67 -11.29 13.82
C ARG A 82 -0.48 -11.58 12.85
N GLY A 83 -0.18 -11.71 11.57
CA GLY A 83 -1.13 -12.02 10.52
C GLY A 83 -1.78 -10.80 9.90
N PHE A 84 -1.32 -9.57 10.13
CA PHE A 84 -1.83 -8.40 9.39
C PHE A 84 -1.31 -8.38 7.95
N LEU A 85 -2.10 -7.84 7.02
CA LEU A 85 -1.66 -7.61 5.65
C LEU A 85 -0.77 -6.37 5.59
N ALA A 86 0.33 -6.47 4.84
CA ALA A 86 1.23 -5.35 4.64
C ALA A 86 0.56 -4.29 3.76
N GLY A 87 0.51 -3.05 4.25
CA GLY A 87 0.22 -1.87 3.46
C GLY A 87 1.49 -1.08 3.15
N ASP A 88 1.32 0.23 2.96
CA ASP A 88 2.42 1.14 2.65
C ASP A 88 3.40 1.30 3.81
N VAL A 89 4.69 1.35 3.48
CA VAL A 89 5.76 1.60 4.46
C VAL A 89 6.58 2.80 3.98
N ALA A 90 6.42 3.94 4.65
CA ALA A 90 7.03 5.19 4.23
C ALA A 90 7.41 6.09 5.42
N ASN A 91 8.04 7.23 5.15
CA ASN A 91 8.13 8.31 6.12
C ASN A 91 6.82 9.10 6.14
N SER A 92 6.42 9.57 7.31
CA SER A 92 5.20 10.34 7.47
C SER A 92 5.35 11.72 6.84
N THR A 93 4.38 12.10 6.01
CA THR A 93 4.17 13.49 5.56
C THR A 93 3.00 14.16 6.30
N SER A 94 2.42 13.46 7.29
CA SER A 94 1.36 14.00 8.13
C SER A 94 1.91 15.10 9.03
N LYS A 95 1.10 16.09 9.34
CA LYS A 95 1.39 17.13 10.34
C LYS A 95 1.47 16.55 11.75
N VAL A 96 0.96 15.34 11.96
CA VAL A 96 1.01 14.65 13.25
C VAL A 96 2.39 14.03 13.45
N ALA A 97 3.20 14.68 14.30
CA ALA A 97 4.51 14.17 14.69
C ALA A 97 4.41 12.91 15.57
N GLY A 98 3.28 12.72 16.27
CA GLY A 98 2.91 11.55 17.07
C GLY A 98 4.09 10.92 17.81
N GLU A 99 4.44 11.41 18.99
CA GLU A 99 5.62 10.94 19.75
C GLU A 99 5.64 9.42 19.91
N GLY A 100 4.50 8.79 20.20
CA GLY A 100 4.33 7.33 20.32
C GLY A 100 3.75 6.67 19.07
N VAL A 101 2.49 6.23 19.16
CA VAL A 101 1.73 5.64 18.04
C VAL A 101 0.46 6.42 17.86
N THR A 102 0.21 6.87 16.63
CA THR A 102 -1.03 7.56 16.27
C THR A 102 -1.70 6.85 15.10
N ILE A 103 -2.98 6.52 15.22
CA ILE A 103 -3.79 6.04 14.11
C ILE A 103 -4.44 7.25 13.45
N LEU A 104 -4.30 7.34 12.13
CA LEU A 104 -4.93 8.38 11.31
C LEU A 104 -6.36 7.96 10.96
N ASP A 105 -7.16 7.78 11.99
CA ASP A 105 -8.59 7.52 11.91
C ASP A 105 -9.25 8.12 13.16
N ALA A 106 -10.31 8.88 12.96
CA ALA A 106 -11.04 9.50 14.05
C ALA A 106 -12.03 8.52 14.70
N ASP A 107 -12.47 7.49 13.97
CA ASP A 107 -13.41 6.51 14.47
C ASP A 107 -12.70 5.43 15.30
N LYS A 108 -12.83 5.53 16.62
CA LYS A 108 -12.27 4.57 17.58
C LYS A 108 -13.12 3.30 17.71
N ASP A 109 -14.38 3.39 17.30
CA ASP A 109 -15.37 2.32 17.43
C ASP A 109 -15.37 1.42 16.18
N ASP A 110 -14.69 1.83 15.10
CA ASP A 110 -14.39 0.97 13.96
C ASP A 110 -13.64 -0.30 14.44
N PRO A 111 -14.20 -1.50 14.25
CA PRO A 111 -13.58 -2.74 14.70
C PRO A 111 -12.24 -3.07 14.04
N ILE A 112 -12.00 -2.63 12.80
CA ILE A 112 -10.72 -2.74 12.10
C ILE A 112 -9.68 -1.87 12.80
N VAL A 113 -10.02 -0.60 13.05
CA VAL A 113 -9.16 0.35 13.78
C VAL A 113 -8.87 -0.18 15.17
N HIS A 114 -9.88 -0.71 15.87
CA HIS A 114 -9.72 -1.32 17.18
C HIS A 114 -8.74 -2.51 17.15
N LEU A 115 -8.84 -3.40 16.16
CA LEU A 115 -7.96 -4.56 16.03
C LEU A 115 -6.48 -4.17 15.88
N VAL A 116 -6.22 -3.09 15.16
CA VAL A 116 -4.88 -2.51 15.00
C VAL A 116 -4.43 -1.83 16.28
N ALA A 117 -5.29 -1.02 16.90
CA ALA A 117 -4.98 -0.25 18.11
C ALA A 117 -4.54 -1.15 19.27
N ILE A 118 -5.21 -2.29 19.49
CA ILE A 118 -4.87 -3.20 20.60
C ILE A 118 -3.48 -3.83 20.46
N GLN A 119 -2.83 -3.75 19.29
CA GLN A 119 -1.46 -4.22 19.09
C GLN A 119 -0.41 -3.33 19.76
N PHE A 120 -0.74 -2.06 20.01
CA PHE A 120 0.18 -1.03 20.49
C PHE A 120 -0.13 -0.64 21.93
N THR A 121 0.84 -0.04 22.61
CA THR A 121 0.63 0.56 23.93
C THR A 121 0.41 2.06 23.72
N ASP A 122 -0.62 2.63 24.36
CA ASP A 122 -0.94 4.06 24.35
C ASP A 122 -1.08 4.66 22.94
N VAL A 123 -2.22 4.38 22.30
CA VAL A 123 -2.54 4.84 20.94
C VAL A 123 -3.31 6.16 20.99
N SER A 124 -2.84 7.13 20.22
CA SER A 124 -3.58 8.37 19.91
C SER A 124 -4.35 8.23 18.60
N TYR A 125 -5.39 9.03 18.44
CA TYR A 125 -6.25 9.02 17.25
C TYR A 125 -6.37 10.45 16.74
N VAL A 126 -6.15 10.64 15.45
CA VAL A 126 -6.27 11.93 14.79
C VAL A 126 -6.95 11.71 13.45
N GLU A 127 -7.77 12.66 13.03
CA GLU A 127 -8.34 12.67 11.69
C GLU A 127 -7.22 12.68 10.63
N SER A 128 -7.36 11.87 9.58
CA SER A 128 -6.33 11.79 8.54
C SER A 128 -6.21 13.13 7.80
N ASP A 129 -5.00 13.68 7.76
CA ASP A 129 -4.62 14.80 6.91
C ASP A 129 -3.93 14.34 5.61
N LEU A 130 -3.89 13.03 5.38
CA LEU A 130 -3.33 12.38 4.20
C LEU A 130 -4.45 11.95 3.23
N PRO A 131 -4.14 11.78 1.93
CA PRO A 131 -5.07 11.18 0.98
C PRO A 131 -5.61 9.83 1.50
N ALA A 132 -6.86 9.53 1.16
CA ALA A 132 -7.46 8.25 1.49
C ALA A 132 -6.60 7.11 0.94
N THR A 133 -6.31 6.13 1.80
CA THR A 133 -5.51 4.94 1.49
C THR A 133 -6.30 3.71 1.92
N ASP A 134 -6.04 2.59 1.27
CA ASP A 134 -6.63 1.32 1.70
C ASP A 134 -6.07 0.89 3.05
N GLY A 135 -6.96 0.49 3.96
CA GLY A 135 -6.58 -0.04 5.26
C GLY A 135 -6.29 1.03 6.31
N VAL A 136 -5.81 0.60 7.47
CA VAL A 136 -5.59 1.47 8.63
C VAL A 136 -4.19 2.06 8.58
N THR A 137 -4.09 3.39 8.66
CA THR A 137 -2.80 4.09 8.65
C THR A 137 -2.32 4.40 10.07
N VAL A 138 -1.10 3.96 10.37
CA VAL A 138 -0.45 4.11 11.67
C VAL A 138 0.83 4.93 11.52
N VAL A 139 0.89 6.07 12.20
CA VAL A 139 2.09 6.89 12.35
C VAL A 139 2.84 6.47 13.61
N VAL A 140 4.15 6.24 13.47
CA VAL A 140 5.03 5.76 14.55
C VAL A 140 6.15 6.78 14.79
N GLY A 141 6.21 7.32 16.00
CA GLY A 141 7.22 8.27 16.45
C GLY A 141 8.34 7.67 17.30
N ASP A 142 9.19 8.56 17.83
CA ASP A 142 10.42 8.20 18.54
C ASP A 142 10.17 7.42 19.85
N ASP A 143 9.03 7.64 20.50
CA ASP A 143 8.64 6.94 21.73
C ASP A 143 8.04 5.57 21.53
N TYR A 144 7.78 5.15 20.29
CA TYR A 144 7.43 3.75 20.04
C TYR A 144 8.54 2.81 20.52
N LYS A 145 8.19 1.90 21.43
CA LYS A 145 9.11 0.89 21.94
C LYS A 145 8.90 -0.46 21.28
N ALA A 146 7.68 -0.99 21.36
CA ALA A 146 7.32 -2.30 20.83
C ALA A 146 5.81 -2.48 20.72
N LEU A 147 5.38 -3.52 19.99
CA LEU A 147 4.02 -4.04 20.09
C LEU A 147 3.79 -4.68 21.47
N ARG A 148 2.54 -4.67 21.96
CA ARG A 148 2.15 -5.33 23.21
C ARG A 148 2.49 -6.82 23.17
N LYS A 149 3.11 -7.37 24.22
CA LYS A 149 3.58 -8.78 24.25
C LYS A 149 2.47 -9.81 23.97
N LYS A 150 1.26 -9.55 24.48
CA LYS A 150 0.07 -10.37 24.24
C LYS A 150 -1.02 -9.45 23.72
N SER A 151 -1.42 -9.65 22.47
CA SER A 151 -2.60 -9.01 21.89
C SER A 151 -3.40 -10.06 21.14
N ARG A 152 -4.71 -9.87 21.11
CA ARG A 152 -5.59 -10.67 20.25
C ARG A 152 -5.34 -10.26 18.79
N THR A 153 -5.35 -11.23 17.90
CA THR A 153 -5.28 -11.01 16.44
C THR A 153 -6.60 -11.30 15.75
N SER A 154 -7.61 -11.68 16.53
CA SER A 154 -8.99 -11.81 16.09
C SER A 154 -9.96 -11.62 17.25
N PHE A 155 -11.19 -11.21 16.93
CA PHE A 155 -12.31 -11.19 17.86
C PHE A 155 -13.64 -11.21 17.11
N LYS A 156 -14.73 -11.53 17.83
CA LYS A 156 -16.08 -11.43 17.28
C LYS A 156 -16.49 -9.97 17.18
N THR A 157 -16.75 -9.51 15.97
CA THR A 157 -17.05 -8.11 15.70
C THR A 157 -18.40 -7.73 16.33
N PRO A 158 -18.47 -6.66 17.12
CA PRO A 158 -19.74 -6.21 17.69
C PRO A 158 -20.67 -5.57 16.64
N SER A 159 -20.14 -5.24 15.46
CA SER A 159 -20.80 -4.50 14.39
C SER A 159 -20.51 -5.15 13.04
N GLU A 160 -21.28 -4.79 12.02
CA GLU A 160 -20.98 -5.18 10.64
C GLU A 160 -19.81 -4.34 10.10
N VAL A 161 -18.89 -4.95 9.35
CA VAL A 161 -17.69 -4.30 8.81
C VAL A 161 -17.45 -4.77 7.38
N SER A 162 -17.23 -3.84 6.44
CA SER A 162 -16.83 -4.18 5.07
C SER A 162 -15.31 -4.27 4.97
N VAL A 163 -14.79 -5.34 4.37
CA VAL A 163 -13.34 -5.56 4.22
C VAL A 163 -12.98 -5.92 2.77
N CYS A 164 -11.95 -5.26 2.23
CA CYS A 164 -11.36 -5.52 0.91
C CYS A 164 -10.59 -6.85 0.93
N VAL A 165 -11.21 -7.95 0.50
CA VAL A 165 -10.53 -9.26 0.41
C VAL A 165 -10.00 -9.47 -1.01
N PRO A 166 -8.69 -9.71 -1.18
CA PRO A 166 -8.09 -9.87 -2.50
C PRO A 166 -8.70 -11.08 -3.23
N GLN A 167 -9.04 -10.91 -4.50
CA GLN A 167 -9.52 -12.01 -5.34
C GLN A 167 -8.34 -12.89 -5.75
N VAL A 168 -8.26 -14.11 -5.21
CA VAL A 168 -7.29 -15.11 -5.68
C VAL A 168 -7.97 -15.98 -6.73
N THR A 169 -7.76 -15.66 -8.00
CA THR A 169 -8.13 -16.56 -9.10
C THR A 169 -7.09 -17.67 -9.15
N ILE A 170 -7.42 -18.86 -8.64
CA ILE A 170 -6.61 -20.06 -8.87
C ILE A 170 -7.06 -20.62 -10.21
N GLU A 171 -6.27 -20.39 -11.26
CA GLU A 171 -6.46 -21.11 -12.53
C GLU A 171 -6.04 -22.57 -12.30
N GLU A 172 -6.99 -23.51 -12.44
CA GLU A 172 -6.76 -24.97 -12.41
C GLU A 172 -6.07 -25.49 -13.68
#